data_AF-A0A1E3C6D2-F1
#
_entry.id   AF-A0A1E3C6D2-F1
#
_cell.length_a   1.000
_cell.length_b   1.000
_cell.length_c   1.000
_cell.angle_alpha   90.00
_cell.angle_beta   90.00
_cell.angle_gamma   90.00
#
_symmetry.space_group_name_H-M   'P 1'
#
loop_
_entity.id
_entity.type
_entity.pdbx_description
1 polymer ?
#
loop_
_entity_poly.entity_id
_entity_poly.type
_entity_poly.pdbx_seq_one_letter_code
_entity_poly.pdbx_strand_id
1 'polypeptide(L)'
;MTSLASERSWLLDPSVLKLVHQCRRLIHTEFGVKLHLTEEHLEQQLADYARKTRSSQLTRTWETLKEQVPQLNIEPEEEDDGFKRNYRGQVIADAPSASADDQEEGKLDPPRKKKVIYRGQVIG
;
A
#
# COMPACT_ATOMS: atom_id res chain seq x y z
N MET A 1 3.18 -17.14 -29.17
CA MET A 1 2.52 -17.62 -27.94
C MET A 1 3.58 -18.10 -26.93
N THR A 2 4.45 -17.21 -26.44
CA THR A 2 5.58 -17.56 -25.54
C THR A 2 5.81 -16.53 -24.41
N SER A 3 4.95 -15.53 -24.25
CA SER A 3 5.21 -14.41 -23.32
C SER A 3 5.24 -14.81 -21.84
N LEU A 4 4.45 -15.81 -21.42
CA LEU A 4 4.38 -16.27 -20.03
C LEU A 4 5.70 -16.86 -19.49
N ALA A 5 6.58 -17.33 -20.37
CA ALA A 5 7.88 -17.89 -19.97
C ALA A 5 8.94 -16.80 -19.72
N SER A 6 8.81 -15.66 -20.40
CA SER A 6 9.73 -14.52 -20.22
C SER A 6 9.45 -13.79 -18.91
N GLU A 7 8.17 -13.60 -18.58
CA GLU A 7 7.70 -12.94 -17.35
C GLU A 7 8.03 -13.75 -16.09
N ARG A 8 8.18 -15.07 -16.20
CA ARG A 8 8.48 -15.97 -15.07
C ARG A 8 9.88 -16.59 -15.10
N SER A 9 10.81 -15.96 -15.81
CA SER A 9 12.20 -16.44 -15.91
C SER A 9 12.87 -16.63 -14.54
N TRP A 10 12.47 -15.85 -13.54
CA TRP A 10 12.94 -15.92 -12.16
C TRP A 10 12.50 -17.19 -11.40
N LEU A 11 11.44 -17.90 -11.84
CA LEU A 11 11.05 -19.19 -11.25
C LEU A 11 11.99 -20.35 -11.64
N LEU A 12 12.88 -20.12 -12.61
CA LEU A 12 13.89 -21.10 -13.01
C LEU A 12 15.03 -21.19 -11.98
N ASP A 13 15.20 -20.17 -11.14
CA ASP A 13 16.24 -20.14 -10.13
C ASP A 13 15.85 -20.97 -8.90
N PRO A 14 16.66 -21.99 -8.51
CA PRO A 14 16.30 -22.89 -7.43
C PRO A 14 16.30 -22.22 -6.05
N SER A 15 17.03 -21.12 -5.87
CA SER A 15 16.99 -20.32 -4.64
C SER A 15 15.64 -19.62 -4.48
N VAL A 16 15.19 -18.96 -5.55
CA VAL A 16 13.94 -18.20 -5.56
C VAL A 16 12.74 -19.13 -5.43
N LEU A 17 12.76 -20.25 -6.16
CA LEU A 17 11.70 -21.26 -6.11
C LEU A 17 11.51 -21.85 -4.70
N LYS A 18 12.59 -22.01 -3.92
CA LYS A 18 12.49 -22.41 -2.50
C LYS A 18 11.78 -21.35 -1.66
N LEU A 19 12.11 -20.08 -1.84
CA LEU A 19 11.46 -18.97 -1.14
C LEU A 19 9.97 -18.88 -1.50
N VAL A 20 9.61 -19.02 -2.77
CA VAL A 20 8.20 -19.05 -3.23
C VAL A 20 7.44 -20.22 -2.59
N HIS A 21 8.03 -21.42 -2.56
CA HIS A 21 7.42 -22.56 -1.90
C HIS A 21 7.21 -22.36 -0.41
N GLN A 22 8.18 -21.70 0.26
CA GLN A 22 8.07 -21.36 1.66
C GLN A 22 6.93 -20.35 1.90
N CYS A 23 6.88 -19.26 1.13
CA CYS A 23 5.80 -18.28 1.19
C CYS A 23 4.43 -18.94 0.97
N ARG A 24 4.30 -19.77 -0.08
CA ARG A 24 3.07 -20.51 -0.38
C ARG A 24 2.62 -21.40 0.78
N ARG A 25 3.55 -22.11 1.43
CA ARG A 25 3.24 -22.95 2.59
C ARG A 25 2.75 -22.11 3.76
N LEU A 26 3.41 -20.99 4.05
CA LEU A 26 3.01 -20.08 5.13
C LEU A 26 1.63 -19.46 4.86
N ILE A 27 1.37 -19.02 3.63
CA ILE A 27 0.06 -18.48 3.21
C ILE A 27 -1.03 -19.55 3.38
N HIS A 28 -0.78 -20.79 2.97
CA HIS A 28 -1.74 -21.88 3.16
C HIS A 28 -2.03 -22.14 4.63
N THR A 29 -1.03 -22.07 5.52
CA THR A 29 -1.24 -22.27 6.95
C THR A 29 -1.99 -21.12 7.62
N GLU A 30 -1.81 -19.89 7.16
CA GLU A 30 -2.45 -18.71 7.76
C GLU A 30 -3.84 -18.42 7.20
N PHE A 31 -3.99 -18.49 5.87
CA PHE A 31 -5.19 -18.07 5.16
C PHE A 31 -6.01 -19.25 4.62
N GLY A 32 -5.46 -20.48 4.62
CA GLY A 32 -6.13 -21.64 4.03
C GLY A 32 -6.19 -21.62 2.51
N VAL A 33 -5.46 -20.70 1.85
CA VAL A 33 -5.49 -20.54 0.39
C VAL A 33 -4.35 -21.33 -0.26
N LYS A 34 -4.67 -22.05 -1.33
CA LYS A 34 -3.70 -22.82 -2.11
C LYS A 34 -3.38 -22.10 -3.40
N LEU A 35 -2.25 -21.39 -3.41
CA LEU A 35 -1.71 -20.75 -4.62
C LEU A 35 -1.06 -21.77 -5.55
N HIS A 36 -0.95 -21.50 -6.84
CA HIS A 36 -0.28 -22.36 -7.81
C HIS A 36 0.77 -21.59 -8.62
N LEU A 37 1.92 -22.22 -8.88
CA LEU A 37 3.01 -21.59 -9.65
C LEU A 37 2.62 -21.22 -11.09
N THR A 38 1.54 -21.81 -11.61
CA THR A 38 1.03 -21.57 -12.96
C THR A 38 0.10 -20.35 -13.07
N GLU A 39 -0.28 -19.74 -11.94
CA GLU A 39 -1.24 -18.61 -11.89
C GLU A 39 -0.61 -17.31 -12.40
N GLU A 40 -1.30 -16.62 -13.31
CA GLU A 40 -0.84 -15.36 -13.95
C GLU A 40 -0.62 -14.23 -12.96
N HIS A 41 -1.33 -14.25 -11.83
CA HIS A 41 -1.26 -13.22 -10.79
C HIS A 41 -0.57 -13.70 -9.51
N LEU A 42 0.30 -14.73 -9.57
CA LEU A 42 0.98 -15.26 -8.40
C LEU A 42 1.73 -14.17 -7.62
N GLU A 43 2.40 -13.28 -8.34
CA GLU A 43 3.21 -12.19 -7.77
C GLU A 43 2.35 -11.21 -6.96
N GLN A 44 1.25 -10.76 -7.56
CA GLN A 44 0.27 -9.88 -6.93
C GLN A 44 -0.38 -10.55 -5.71
N GLN A 45 -0.77 -11.82 -5.83
CA GLN A 45 -1.34 -12.56 -4.71
C GLN A 45 -0.35 -12.73 -3.56
N LEU A 46 0.91 -13.09 -3.85
CA LEU A 46 1.96 -13.18 -2.83
C LEU A 46 2.17 -11.83 -2.14
N ALA A 47 2.20 -10.73 -2.90
CA ALA A 47 2.32 -9.39 -2.34
C ALA A 47 1.12 -9.01 -1.46
N ASP A 48 -0.10 -9.31 -1.90
CA ASP A 48 -1.34 -9.04 -1.16
C ASP A 48 -1.39 -9.79 0.17
N TYR A 49 -1.06 -11.09 0.16
CA TYR A 49 -1.02 -11.89 1.38
C TYR A 49 0.15 -11.48 2.28
N ALA A 50 1.29 -11.08 1.72
CA ALA A 50 2.42 -10.57 2.49
C ALA A 50 2.13 -9.22 3.16
N ARG A 51 1.18 -8.43 2.65
CA ARG A 51 0.68 -7.22 3.33
C ARG A 51 -0.34 -7.53 4.42
N LYS A 52 -1.16 -8.57 4.21
CA LYS A 52 -2.24 -8.96 5.14
C LYS A 52 -1.77 -9.87 6.28
N THR A 53 -0.60 -10.50 6.15
CA THR A 53 -0.08 -11.43 7.16
C THR A 53 0.22 -10.74 8.49
N ARG A 54 0.13 -11.51 9.57
CA ARG A 54 0.63 -11.13 10.90
C ARG A 54 1.90 -11.91 11.28
N SER A 55 2.33 -12.88 10.46
CA SER A 55 3.53 -13.66 10.72
C SER A 55 4.79 -12.93 10.26
N SER A 56 5.67 -12.69 11.22
CA SER A 56 7.01 -12.16 10.98
C SER A 56 7.84 -13.07 10.07
N GLN A 57 7.60 -14.39 10.09
CA GLN A 57 8.31 -15.34 9.24
C GLN A 57 7.94 -15.13 7.77
N LEU A 58 6.65 -14.93 7.48
CA LEU A 58 6.18 -14.69 6.11
C LEU A 58 6.72 -13.35 5.58
N THR A 59 6.64 -12.30 6.40
CA THR A 59 7.18 -10.97 6.05
C THR A 59 8.67 -11.04 5.71
N ARG A 60 9.49 -11.69 6.54
CA ARG A 60 10.94 -11.84 6.28
C ARG A 60 11.22 -12.63 5.00
N THR A 61 10.52 -13.74 4.78
CA THR A 61 10.72 -14.53 3.55
C THR A 61 10.30 -13.75 2.30
N TRP A 62 9.25 -12.94 2.40
CA TRP A 62 8.80 -12.06 1.33
C TRP A 62 9.82 -10.96 1.03
N GLU A 63 10.41 -10.34 2.06
CA GLU A 63 11.48 -9.35 1.91
C GLU A 63 12.69 -9.94 1.19
N THR A 64 13.17 -11.12 1.62
CA THR A 64 14.30 -11.80 0.95
C THR A 64 14.00 -12.16 -0.50
N LEU A 65 12.73 -12.45 -0.81
CA LEU A 65 12.31 -12.76 -2.17
C LEU A 65 12.25 -11.51 -3.05
N LYS A 66 11.82 -10.36 -2.50
CA LYS A 66 11.89 -9.06 -3.19
C LYS A 66 13.33 -8.61 -3.47
N GLU A 67 14.26 -8.89 -2.56
CA GLU A 67 15.69 -8.59 -2.77
C GLU A 67 16.28 -9.39 -3.96
N GLN A 68 15.86 -10.65 -4.13
CA GLN A 68 16.36 -11.50 -5.21
C GLN A 68 15.66 -11.25 -6.55
N VAL A 69 14.41 -10.80 -6.53
CA VAL A 69 13.64 -10.51 -7.75
C VAL A 69 13.15 -9.08 -7.70
N PRO A 70 13.95 -8.10 -8.18
CA PRO A 70 13.56 -6.69 -8.23
C PRO A 70 12.28 -6.44 -9.06
N GLN A 71 11.97 -7.35 -9.99
CA GLN A 71 10.75 -7.32 -10.81
C GLN A 71 9.47 -7.51 -9.99
N LEU A 72 9.57 -8.11 -8.79
CA LEU A 72 8.46 -8.29 -7.85
C LEU A 72 8.26 -7.08 -6.94
N ASN A 73 9.11 -6.05 -7.05
CA ASN A 73 8.78 -4.74 -6.53
C ASN A 73 7.77 -4.07 -7.46
N ILE A 74 6.62 -4.74 -7.59
CA ILE A 74 5.39 -4.12 -8.02
C ILE A 74 5.06 -3.18 -6.87
N GLU A 75 5.67 -1.99 -6.90
CA GLU A 75 5.00 -0.81 -6.39
C GLU A 75 3.61 -0.95 -7.02
N PRO A 76 2.54 -1.18 -6.23
CA PRO A 76 1.27 -0.78 -6.78
C PRO A 76 1.56 0.66 -7.19
N GLU A 77 1.30 1.02 -8.44
CA GLU A 77 0.70 2.33 -8.62
C GLU A 77 -0.39 2.32 -7.55
N GLU A 78 -0.09 2.96 -6.41
CA GLU A 78 -1.13 3.54 -5.62
C GLU A 78 -1.96 4.18 -6.71
N GLU A 79 -3.15 3.61 -6.94
CA GLU A 79 -4.22 4.43 -7.45
C GLU A 79 -4.32 5.53 -6.39
N ASP A 80 -3.43 6.51 -6.52
CA ASP A 80 -3.57 7.89 -6.14
C ASP A 80 -4.68 8.40 -7.07
N ASP A 81 -5.84 7.75 -7.00
CA ASP A 81 -7.10 8.45 -7.06
C ASP A 81 -7.20 9.17 -5.73
N GLY A 82 -6.25 10.11 -5.53
CA GLY A 82 -6.05 10.90 -4.35
C GLY A 82 -7.40 11.52 -4.06
N PHE A 83 -8.06 10.99 -3.03
CA PHE A 83 -9.39 11.31 -2.55
C PHE A 83 -10.05 12.46 -3.33
N LYS A 84 -10.48 12.23 -4.58
CA LYS A 84 -11.09 13.28 -5.39
C LYS A 84 -12.40 13.60 -4.72
N ARG A 85 -12.42 14.70 -3.97
CA ARG A 85 -13.63 15.18 -3.30
C ARG A 85 -14.52 15.79 -4.36
N ASN A 86 -15.42 14.97 -4.88
CA ASN A 86 -16.44 15.40 -5.82
C ASN A 86 -17.53 16.14 -5.03
N TYR A 87 -17.61 17.47 -5.15
CA TYR A 87 -18.73 18.23 -4.59
C TYR A 87 -19.72 18.56 -5.72
N ARG A 88 -20.96 18.07 -5.58
CA ARG A 88 -22.08 18.36 -6.52
C ARG A 88 -21.73 18.15 -8.00
N GLY A 89 -20.95 17.11 -8.31
CA GLY A 89 -20.58 16.75 -9.70
C GLY A 89 -19.40 17.52 -10.29
N GLN A 90 -18.70 18.36 -9.53
CA GLN A 90 -17.44 18.98 -9.93
C GLN A 90 -16.26 18.42 -9.13
N VAL A 91 -15.15 18.15 -9.83
CA VAL A 91 -13.87 17.72 -9.25
C VAL A 91 -13.19 18.96 -8.69
N ILE A 92 -12.97 18.98 -7.37
CA ILE A 92 -12.15 19.99 -6.71
C ILE A 92 -10.71 19.48 -6.74
N ALA A 93 -9.79 20.23 -7.33
CA ALA A 93 -8.37 19.96 -7.19
C ALA A 93 -7.96 20.30 -5.75
N ASP A 94 -7.50 19.29 -4.99
CA ASP A 94 -6.95 19.55 -3.66
C ASP A 94 -5.65 20.36 -3.82
N ALA A 95 -5.57 21.46 -3.09
CA ALA A 95 -4.40 22.33 -3.09
C ALA A 95 -3.19 21.56 -2.55
N PRO A 96 -1.98 21.72 -3.12
CA PRO A 96 -0.81 21.04 -2.61
C PRO A 96 -0.56 21.48 -1.17
N SER A 97 -0.48 20.48 -0.29
CA SER A 97 -0.03 20.59 1.08
C SER A 97 1.19 21.50 1.16
N ALA A 98 1.03 22.65 1.80
CA ALA A 98 2.12 23.59 2.03
C ALA A 98 3.19 22.93 2.90
N SER A 99 4.29 22.53 2.26
CA SER A 99 5.56 22.24 2.89
C SER A 99 5.98 23.43 3.73
N ALA A 100 6.29 23.18 4.99
CA ALA A 100 6.93 24.14 5.87
C ALA A 100 8.36 24.42 5.39
N ASP A 101 8.65 25.65 4.96
CA ASP A 101 9.73 26.49 5.50
C ASP A 101 9.68 27.92 4.90
N ASP A 102 10.25 28.88 5.64
CA ASP A 102 10.54 30.29 5.34
C ASP A 102 9.41 31.36 5.42
N GLN A 103 9.28 31.87 6.65
CA GLN A 103 9.43 33.27 7.11
C GLN A 103 8.76 34.48 6.41
N GLU A 104 8.22 35.32 7.29
CA GLU A 104 7.89 36.75 7.21
C GLU A 104 6.65 37.20 6.42
N GLU A 105 5.56 37.49 7.14
CA GLU A 105 5.14 38.87 7.47
C GLU A 105 3.68 38.90 7.96
N GLY A 106 3.49 39.45 9.17
CA GLY A 106 2.34 40.29 9.49
C GLY A 106 0.91 39.74 9.29
N LYS A 107 0.39 39.05 10.29
CA LYS A 107 -0.80 39.47 11.05
C LYS A 107 -1.08 38.48 12.19
N LEU A 108 -0.86 38.92 13.43
CA LEU A 108 -1.34 38.24 14.63
C LEU A 108 -2.88 38.26 14.61
N ASP A 109 -3.51 37.24 14.04
CA ASP A 109 -4.93 36.99 14.26
C ASP A 109 -5.15 36.71 15.76
N PRO A 110 -6.02 37.46 16.47
CA PRO A 110 -6.25 37.23 17.89
C PRO A 110 -6.87 35.85 18.12
N PRO A 111 -6.61 35.19 19.28
CA PRO A 111 -7.14 33.87 19.56
C PRO A 111 -8.66 33.93 19.57
N ARG A 112 -9.29 33.39 18.53
CA ARG A 112 -10.75 33.34 18.40
C ARG A 112 -11.29 32.45 19.52
N LYS A 113 -11.83 33.07 20.59
CA LYS A 113 -12.52 32.38 21.68
C LYS A 113 -13.68 31.59 21.08
N LYS A 114 -13.59 30.26 21.08
CA LYS A 114 -14.64 29.37 20.58
C LYS A 114 -15.84 29.46 21.53
N LYS A 115 -16.91 30.15 21.12
CA LYS A 115 -18.20 30.12 21.81
C LYS A 115 -18.83 28.76 21.59
N VAL A 116 -19.06 28.01 22.66
CA VAL A 116 -19.74 26.71 22.62
C VAL A 116 -21.17 26.92 23.13
N ILE A 117 -22.16 26.51 22.35
CA ILE A 117 -23.56 26.62 22.75
C ILE A 117 -23.99 25.28 23.34
N TYR A 118 -24.41 25.27 24.60
CA TYR A 118 -24.95 24.08 25.26
C TYR A 118 -26.39 24.34 25.72
N ARG A 119 -27.34 23.49 25.29
CA ARG A 119 -28.77 23.58 25.64
C ARG A 119 -29.39 24.98 25.47
N GLY A 120 -29.07 25.65 24.36
CA GLY A 120 -29.58 26.99 24.05
C GLY A 120 -28.88 28.13 24.79
N GLN A 121 -27.86 27.85 25.60
CA GLN A 121 -27.10 28.84 26.33
C GLN A 121 -25.67 28.91 25.81
N VAL A 122 -25.21 30.13 25.49
CA VAL A 122 -23.86 30.38 25.00
C VAL A 122 -22.91 30.37 26.19
N ILE A 123 -21.97 29.43 26.20
CA ILE A 123 -20.87 29.36 27.18
C ILE A 123 -19.59 29.79 26.45
N GLY A 124 -18.86 30.73 27.04
CA GLY A 124 -17.64 31.30 26.47
C GLY A 124 -16.73 31.88 27.54
#